data_AF-X0W5N5-F1
#
_entry.id   AF-X0W5N5-F1
#
_cell.length_a   1.000
_cell.length_b   1.000
_cell.length_c   1.000
_cell.angle_alpha   90.00
_cell.angle_beta   90.00
_cell.angle_gamma   90.00
#
_symmetry.space_group_name_H-M   'P 1'
#
loop_
_entity.id
_entity.type
_entity.pdbx_description
1 polymer ?
#
loop_
_entity_poly.entity_id
_entity_poly.type
_entity_poly.pdbx_seq_one_letter_code
_entity_poly.pdbx_strand_id
1 'polypeptide(L)'
;ERGLSADLHYALYGFKSGSALHLKNPLDKKERARLVESADKIVSFVDAPGHEPWLHTTIRGLVGQSIDYGVLVVATDDGIMPVTREHLGLLLAMNLPIIICLTKIDKVSNKKVEAVEEDVDRLLKGVGRIPYSIKSPSDIPVVIDKLGTIVPLIRTSAVTLQGYEVLNRLLLALPEREKSVDKPFLMFIDRTYNITGVGTVVSGTIKQGRLQPGRALIIGPDDSGSFRAVKAKSIEMHYYRLSEANAGLVVGIALRGVRHED
;
A
#
# COMPACT_ATOMS: atom_id res chain seq x y z
N GLU A 1 10.44 -2.03 -27.21
CA GLU A 1 9.50 -1.50 -26.19
C GLU A 1 10.20 -1.50 -24.84
N ARG A 2 10.26 -0.35 -24.15
CA ARG A 2 10.84 -0.30 -22.79
C ARG A 2 9.85 -1.03 -21.89
N GLY A 3 10.28 -2.06 -21.16
CA GLY A 3 9.47 -2.91 -20.27
C GLY A 3 8.84 -2.17 -19.09
N LEU A 4 8.01 -1.17 -19.39
CA LEU A 4 7.20 -0.42 -18.47
C LEU A 4 5.95 -1.24 -18.20
N SER A 5 5.77 -1.65 -16.94
CA SER A 5 4.57 -2.34 -16.49
C SER A 5 3.48 -1.30 -16.20
N ALA A 6 2.28 -1.55 -16.72
CA ALA A 6 1.08 -0.81 -16.36
C ALA A 6 0.51 -1.27 -15.00
N ASP A 7 0.98 -2.41 -14.49
CA ASP A 7 0.36 -3.09 -13.35
C ASP A 7 0.85 -2.54 -12.01
N LEU A 8 -0.07 -2.55 -11.03
CA LEU A 8 0.29 -2.35 -9.62
C LEU A 8 1.07 -3.55 -9.10
N HIS A 9 2.14 -3.27 -8.36
CA HIS A 9 2.92 -4.31 -7.69
C HIS A 9 2.64 -4.29 -6.19
N TYR A 10 2.51 -5.48 -5.60
CA TYR A 10 2.21 -5.65 -4.18
C TYR A 10 3.41 -6.25 -3.45
N ALA A 11 3.89 -5.54 -2.43
CA ALA A 11 4.95 -6.01 -1.54
C ALA A 11 4.46 -6.04 -0.08
N LEU A 12 5.04 -6.93 0.71
CA LEU A 12 4.75 -7.06 2.13
C LEU A 12 5.98 -6.71 2.94
N TYR A 13 5.76 -6.01 4.05
CA TYR A 13 6.78 -5.69 5.03
C TYR A 13 6.26 -5.98 6.43
N GLY A 14 6.89 -6.92 7.13
CA GLY A 14 6.42 -7.41 8.42
C GLY A 14 7.25 -6.85 9.57
N PHE A 15 6.64 -6.76 10.74
CA PHE A 15 7.32 -6.49 12.00
C PHE A 15 6.97 -7.55 13.03
N LYS A 16 7.94 -7.93 13.86
CA LYS A 16 7.76 -8.83 15.00
C LYS A 16 8.57 -8.33 16.18
N SER A 17 7.92 -8.22 17.34
CA SER A 17 8.56 -7.77 18.58
C SER A 17 9.33 -6.45 18.40
N GLY A 18 8.77 -5.54 17.59
CA GLY A 18 9.33 -4.22 17.31
C GLY A 18 10.49 -4.16 16.30
N SER A 19 10.86 -5.30 15.69
CA SER A 19 11.91 -5.39 14.67
C SER A 19 11.32 -5.74 13.30
N ALA A 20 11.94 -5.25 12.23
CA ALA A 20 11.53 -5.57 10.86
C ALA A 20 11.87 -7.02 10.49
N LEU A 21 10.95 -7.69 9.82
CA LEU A 21 11.15 -9.01 9.22
C LEU A 21 11.58 -8.85 7.76
N HIS A 22 12.83 -9.17 7.48
CA HIS A 22 13.36 -9.13 6.12
C HIS A 22 13.17 -10.47 5.42
N LEU A 23 12.49 -10.44 4.26
CA LEU A 23 12.45 -11.58 3.34
C LEU A 23 13.83 -11.75 2.69
N LYS A 24 14.33 -12.99 2.62
CA LYS A 24 15.57 -13.28 1.88
C LYS A 24 15.29 -13.28 0.38
N ASN A 25 14.16 -13.85 -0.01
CA ASN A 25 13.65 -13.79 -1.36
C ASN A 25 12.20 -13.29 -1.35
N PRO A 26 11.93 -12.02 -1.69
CA PRO A 26 10.58 -11.47 -1.69
C PRO A 26 9.64 -12.11 -2.74
N LEU A 27 10.19 -12.87 -3.69
CA LEU A 27 9.43 -13.63 -4.69
C LEU A 27 9.08 -15.04 -4.22
N ASP A 28 9.69 -15.54 -3.14
CA ASP A 28 9.42 -16.88 -2.62
C ASP A 28 8.06 -16.92 -1.89
N LYS A 29 7.17 -17.79 -2.37
CA LYS A 29 5.81 -17.91 -1.84
C LYS A 29 5.78 -18.38 -0.39
N LYS A 30 6.71 -19.26 0.01
CA LYS A 30 6.75 -19.82 1.37
C LYS A 30 7.29 -18.79 2.36
N GLU A 31 8.27 -17.98 1.97
CA GLU A 31 8.76 -16.89 2.82
C GLU A 31 7.68 -15.83 3.03
N ARG A 32 6.93 -15.46 1.98
CA ARG A 32 5.78 -14.55 2.11
C ARG A 32 4.73 -15.09 3.07
N ALA A 33 4.36 -16.36 2.93
CA ALA A 33 3.38 -17.00 3.82
C ALA A 33 3.86 -16.99 5.28
N ARG A 34 5.13 -17.31 5.53
CA ARG A 34 5.72 -17.25 6.88
C ARG A 34 5.75 -15.84 7.47
N LEU A 35 5.97 -14.82 6.65
CA LEU A 35 5.90 -13.43 7.11
C LEU A 35 4.47 -13.08 7.53
N VAL A 36 3.46 -13.46 6.74
CA VAL A 36 2.05 -13.24 7.10
C VAL A 36 1.67 -13.97 8.39
N GLU A 37 2.15 -15.20 8.56
CA GLU A 37 1.86 -16.02 9.75
C GLU A 37 2.50 -15.49 11.03
N SER A 38 3.72 -14.95 10.95
CA SER A 38 4.57 -14.73 12.14
C SER A 38 4.71 -13.27 12.57
N ALA A 39 4.28 -12.31 11.73
CA ALA A 39 4.37 -10.88 12.00
C ALA A 39 3.26 -10.41 12.94
N ASP A 40 3.61 -9.53 13.88
CA ASP A 40 2.65 -8.84 14.75
C ASP A 40 1.99 -7.66 14.02
N LYS A 41 2.70 -7.08 13.05
CA LYS A 41 2.21 -6.00 12.19
C LYS A 41 2.68 -6.21 10.76
N ILE A 42 1.80 -5.98 9.79
CA ILE A 42 2.10 -6.08 8.37
C ILE A 42 1.77 -4.74 7.70
N VAL A 43 2.72 -4.22 6.95
CA VAL A 43 2.52 -3.10 6.02
C VAL A 43 2.51 -3.67 4.61
N SER A 44 1.39 -3.45 3.92
CA SER A 44 1.24 -3.80 2.51
C SER A 44 1.57 -2.57 1.66
N PHE A 45 2.53 -2.71 0.76
CA PHE A 45 2.87 -1.68 -0.21
C PHE A 45 2.16 -1.95 -1.54
N VAL A 46 1.59 -0.89 -2.09
CA VAL A 46 1.06 -0.83 -3.46
C VAL A 46 1.97 0.12 -4.22
N ASP A 47 2.79 -0.43 -5.11
CA ASP A 47 3.67 0.36 -5.97
C ASP A 47 2.91 0.75 -7.25
N ALA A 48 2.89 2.05 -7.53
CA ALA A 48 2.13 2.64 -8.63
C ALA A 48 3.07 3.11 -9.75
N PRO A 49 2.68 2.95 -11.03
CA PRO A 49 3.51 3.37 -12.14
C PRO A 49 3.72 4.90 -12.13
N GLY A 50 4.97 5.32 -12.28
CA GLY A 50 5.38 6.73 -12.23
C GLY A 50 5.47 7.44 -13.59
N HIS A 51 4.99 6.84 -14.68
CA HIS A 51 5.10 7.38 -16.02
C HIS A 51 3.76 8.00 -16.46
N GLU A 52 3.80 9.24 -16.94
CA GLU A 52 2.63 10.14 -17.15
C GLU A 52 1.43 9.49 -17.87
N PRO A 53 1.60 8.79 -19.01
CA PRO A 53 0.52 8.03 -19.67
C PRO A 53 -0.26 7.03 -18.78
N TRP A 54 0.31 6.59 -17.67
CA TRP A 54 -0.27 5.57 -16.79
C TRP A 54 -0.94 6.15 -15.55
N LEU A 55 -1.10 7.47 -15.46
CA LEU A 55 -1.76 8.14 -14.35
C LEU A 55 -3.18 7.59 -14.11
N HIS A 56 -3.91 7.29 -15.18
CA HIS A 56 -5.24 6.65 -15.08
C HIS A 56 -5.16 5.27 -14.39
N THR A 57 -4.12 4.49 -14.66
CA THR A 57 -3.91 3.20 -14.02
C THR A 57 -3.53 3.37 -12.54
N THR A 58 -2.72 4.38 -12.22
CA THR A 58 -2.41 4.75 -10.83
C THR A 58 -3.68 5.14 -10.07
N ILE A 59 -4.54 5.99 -10.64
CA ILE A 59 -5.81 6.39 -10.01
C ILE A 59 -6.70 5.18 -9.78
N ARG A 60 -6.91 4.34 -10.80
CA ARG A 60 -7.74 3.13 -10.66
C ARG A 60 -7.20 2.21 -9.57
N GLY A 61 -5.87 2.08 -9.48
CA GLY A 61 -5.22 1.33 -8.43
C GLY A 61 -5.48 1.92 -7.05
N LEU A 62 -5.17 3.19 -6.84
CA LEU A 62 -5.33 3.84 -5.55
C LEU A 62 -6.79 3.84 -5.06
N VAL A 63 -7.77 4.06 -5.94
CA VAL A 63 -9.20 4.06 -5.60
C VAL A 63 -9.72 2.65 -5.32
N GLY A 64 -9.22 1.64 -6.06
CA GLY A 64 -9.57 0.24 -5.85
C GLY A 64 -9.06 -0.32 -4.52
N GLN A 65 -7.91 0.18 -4.06
CA GLN A 65 -7.27 -0.25 -2.82
C GLN A 65 -7.77 0.53 -1.59
N SER A 66 -7.49 0.02 -0.40
CA SER A 66 -7.75 0.71 0.87
C SER A 66 -6.44 1.30 1.37
N ILE A 67 -6.07 2.44 0.79
CA ILE A 67 -4.79 3.09 1.09
C ILE A 67 -4.90 3.88 2.38
N ASP A 68 -4.02 3.56 3.33
CA ASP A 68 -3.98 4.28 4.62
C ASP A 68 -3.08 5.53 4.54
N TYR A 69 -1.92 5.41 3.88
CA TYR A 69 -0.86 6.42 3.81
C TYR A 69 -0.27 6.51 2.40
N GLY A 70 0.15 7.70 1.98
CA GLY A 70 0.89 7.91 0.74
C GLY A 70 2.38 8.12 1.01
N VAL A 71 3.25 7.30 0.42
CA VAL A 71 4.71 7.52 0.42
C VAL A 71 5.12 8.12 -0.92
N LEU A 72 5.51 9.40 -0.92
CA LEU A 72 5.97 10.10 -2.11
C LEU A 72 7.50 10.07 -2.17
N VAL A 73 8.03 9.35 -3.15
CA VAL A 73 9.48 9.22 -3.37
C VAL A 73 9.96 10.32 -4.30
N VAL A 74 10.98 11.05 -3.87
CA VAL A 74 11.62 12.12 -4.67
C VAL A 74 13.10 11.80 -4.76
N ALA A 75 13.63 11.61 -5.97
CA ALA A 75 15.05 11.36 -6.15
C ALA A 75 15.83 12.68 -6.07
N THR A 76 16.92 12.74 -5.30
CA THR A 76 17.67 13.99 -5.10
C THR A 76 18.55 14.38 -6.29
N ASP A 77 18.83 13.46 -7.21
CA ASP A 77 19.50 13.76 -8.48
C ASP A 77 18.56 14.50 -9.45
N ASP A 78 17.30 14.09 -9.53
CA ASP A 78 16.29 14.69 -10.43
C ASP A 78 15.52 15.86 -9.78
N GLY A 79 15.27 15.80 -8.47
CA GLY A 79 14.43 16.76 -7.75
C GLY A 79 12.93 16.51 -7.96
N ILE A 80 12.12 17.57 -7.82
CA ILE A 80 10.67 17.48 -7.97
C ILE A 80 10.30 17.41 -9.46
N MET A 81 9.66 16.33 -9.87
CA MET A 81 9.17 16.13 -11.24
C MET A 81 7.69 16.55 -11.37
N PRO A 82 7.18 16.79 -12.60
CA PRO A 82 5.75 17.04 -12.82
C PRO A 82 4.84 15.97 -12.21
N VAL A 83 5.16 14.69 -12.45
CA VAL A 83 4.44 13.53 -11.87
C VAL A 83 4.48 13.54 -10.33
N THR A 84 5.54 14.05 -9.70
CA THR A 84 5.59 14.22 -8.24
C THR A 84 4.49 15.15 -7.74
N ARG A 85 4.21 16.24 -8.46
CA ARG A 85 3.16 17.21 -8.12
C ARG A 85 1.77 16.64 -8.36
N GLU A 86 1.60 15.87 -9.43
CA GLU A 86 0.34 15.17 -9.73
C GLU A 86 -0.02 14.15 -8.65
N HIS A 87 0.93 13.28 -8.27
CA HIS A 87 0.73 12.32 -7.20
C HIS A 87 0.50 13.00 -5.85
N LEU A 88 1.19 14.10 -5.55
CA LEU A 88 0.89 14.90 -4.36
C LEU A 88 -0.56 15.39 -4.39
N GLY A 89 -1.03 15.92 -5.52
CA GLY A 89 -2.42 16.35 -5.70
C GLY A 89 -3.43 15.22 -5.46
N LEU A 90 -3.16 14.02 -5.98
CA LEU A 90 -4.01 12.85 -5.76
C LEU A 90 -4.07 12.45 -4.28
N LEU A 91 -2.93 12.37 -3.60
CA LEU A 91 -2.88 12.03 -2.17
C LEU A 91 -3.64 13.04 -1.32
N LEU A 92 -3.55 14.33 -1.66
CA LEU A 92 -4.32 15.41 -1.01
C LEU A 92 -5.82 15.27 -1.27
N ALA A 93 -6.23 15.02 -2.52
CA ALA A 93 -7.64 14.85 -2.90
C ALA A 93 -8.28 13.65 -2.21
N MET A 94 -7.51 12.58 -1.98
CA MET A 94 -7.93 11.40 -1.23
C MET A 94 -7.88 11.58 0.30
N ASN A 95 -7.45 12.75 0.78
CA ASN A 95 -7.23 13.04 2.20
C ASN A 95 -6.36 11.98 2.91
N LEU A 96 -5.28 11.57 2.23
CA LEU A 96 -4.30 10.65 2.76
C LEU A 96 -3.19 11.43 3.47
N PRO A 97 -2.76 11.00 4.67
CA PRO A 97 -1.51 11.44 5.26
C PRO A 97 -0.33 11.06 4.35
N ILE A 98 0.61 11.99 4.20
CA ILE A 98 1.72 11.88 3.25
C ILE A 98 3.03 11.76 4.02
N ILE A 99 3.92 10.90 3.53
CA ILE A 99 5.32 10.77 3.95
C ILE A 99 6.17 11.01 2.71
N ILE A 100 7.21 11.83 2.81
CA ILE A 100 8.16 12.06 1.72
C ILE A 100 9.48 11.36 2.01
N CYS A 101 9.95 10.56 1.06
CA CYS A 101 11.27 9.95 1.08
C CYS A 101 12.14 10.61 0.00
N LEU A 102 13.12 11.41 0.42
CA LEU A 102 14.19 11.88 -0.46
C LEU A 102 15.16 10.71 -0.67
N THR A 103 15.27 10.21 -1.91
CA THR A 103 16.07 9.03 -2.26
C THR A 103 17.32 9.40 -3.05
N LYS A 104 18.26 8.46 -3.17
CA LYS A 104 19.53 8.61 -3.91
C LYS A 104 20.44 9.73 -3.35
N ILE A 105 20.37 9.96 -2.03
CA ILE A 105 21.20 10.97 -1.35
C ILE A 105 22.71 10.66 -1.46
N ASP A 106 23.06 9.40 -1.71
CA ASP A 106 24.43 8.93 -1.95
C ASP A 106 25.01 9.37 -3.31
N LYS A 107 24.15 9.76 -4.27
CA LYS A 107 24.58 10.13 -5.63
C LYS A 107 24.91 11.60 -5.80
N VAL A 108 24.59 12.44 -4.82
CA VAL A 108 24.71 13.90 -4.94
C VAL A 108 25.38 14.49 -3.70
N SER A 109 25.83 15.74 -3.79
CA SER A 109 26.40 16.44 -2.64
C SER A 109 25.32 16.80 -1.61
N ASN A 110 25.71 16.92 -0.33
CA ASN A 110 24.79 17.37 0.74
C ASN A 110 24.09 18.69 0.40
N LYS A 111 24.78 19.64 -0.24
CA LYS A 111 24.19 20.90 -0.71
C LYS A 111 23.05 20.69 -1.70
N LYS A 112 23.18 19.71 -2.60
CA LYS A 112 22.10 19.37 -3.55
C LYS A 112 20.93 18.70 -2.85
N VAL A 113 21.17 17.84 -1.87
CA VAL A 113 20.11 17.26 -1.02
C VAL A 113 19.32 18.35 -0.31
N GLU A 114 20.02 19.30 0.33
CA GLU A 114 19.41 20.43 1.03
C GLU A 114 18.58 21.32 0.09
N ALA A 115 19.09 21.62 -1.11
CA ALA A 115 18.33 22.37 -2.10
C ALA A 115 17.02 21.67 -2.52
N VAL A 116 17.05 20.35 -2.71
CA VAL A 116 15.84 19.57 -3.05
C VAL A 116 14.87 19.51 -1.85
N GLU A 117 15.39 19.41 -0.63
CA GLU A 117 14.58 19.49 0.59
C GLU A 117 13.86 20.85 0.69
N GLU A 118 14.55 21.96 0.42
CA GLU A 118 13.96 23.31 0.38
C GLU A 118 12.87 23.45 -0.71
N ASP A 119 13.08 22.84 -1.88
CA ASP A 119 12.08 22.80 -2.95
C ASP A 119 10.81 22.06 -2.51
N VAL A 120 10.98 20.91 -1.84
CA VAL A 120 9.86 20.11 -1.31
C VAL A 120 9.15 20.87 -0.20
N ASP A 121 9.90 21.55 0.66
CA ASP A 121 9.39 22.41 1.72
C ASP A 121 8.45 23.49 1.17
N ARG A 122 8.89 24.19 0.12
CA ARG A 122 8.09 25.22 -0.55
C ARG A 122 6.84 24.64 -1.20
N LEU A 123 6.98 23.48 -1.86
CA LEU A 123 5.84 22.78 -2.46
C LEU A 123 4.78 22.43 -1.40
N LEU A 124 5.17 21.82 -0.29
CA LEU A 124 4.26 21.40 0.78
C LEU A 124 3.58 22.59 1.46
N LYS A 125 4.33 23.65 1.76
CA LYS A 125 3.76 24.89 2.34
C LYS A 125 2.73 25.53 1.39
N GLY A 126 3.01 25.49 0.08
CA GLY A 126 2.08 26.01 -0.95
C GLY A 126 0.73 25.27 -1.01
N VAL A 127 0.67 24.04 -0.51
CA VAL A 127 -0.57 23.24 -0.43
C VAL A 127 -1.09 23.09 1.01
N GLY A 128 -0.65 23.97 1.92
CA GLY A 128 -1.14 23.99 3.31
C GLY A 128 -0.66 22.83 4.19
N ARG A 129 0.46 22.19 3.83
CA ARG A 129 1.10 21.14 4.62
C ARG A 129 2.36 21.68 5.30
N ILE A 130 2.68 21.11 6.47
CA ILE A 130 3.87 21.51 7.25
C ILE A 130 4.93 20.43 7.08
N PRO A 131 6.01 20.66 6.32
CA PRO A 131 7.11 19.71 6.24
C PRO A 131 7.82 19.56 7.60
N TYR A 132 8.25 18.34 7.93
CA TYR A 132 9.08 18.09 9.12
C TYR A 132 10.16 17.07 8.80
N SER A 133 11.42 17.52 8.85
CA SER A 133 12.60 16.69 8.59
C SER A 133 12.89 15.76 9.77
N ILE A 134 12.70 14.45 9.58
CA ILE A 134 13.00 13.42 10.58
C ILE A 134 14.46 13.02 10.43
N LYS A 135 15.26 13.30 11.46
CA LYS A 135 16.69 12.99 11.48
C LYS A 135 16.98 11.71 12.25
N SER A 136 16.11 11.36 13.19
CA SER A 136 16.31 10.26 14.11
C SER A 136 14.98 9.59 14.52
N PRO A 137 15.02 8.33 14.99
CA PRO A 137 13.83 7.66 15.51
C PRO A 137 13.11 8.41 16.64
N SER A 138 13.82 9.24 17.41
CA SER A 138 13.24 10.04 18.51
C SER A 138 12.33 11.18 18.03
N ASP A 139 12.38 11.55 16.75
CA ASP A 139 11.51 12.60 16.23
C ASP A 139 10.10 12.06 15.87
N ILE A 140 9.94 10.74 15.74
CA ILE A 140 8.69 10.10 15.30
C ILE A 140 7.49 10.41 16.21
N PRO A 141 7.59 10.37 17.55
CA PRO A 141 6.48 10.73 18.43
C PRO A 141 5.96 12.16 18.23
N VAL A 142 6.80 13.08 17.73
CA VAL A 142 6.42 14.48 17.49
C VAL A 142 5.42 14.59 16.32
N VAL A 143 5.54 13.70 15.34
CA VAL A 143 4.79 13.78 14.07
C VAL A 143 3.65 12.78 13.96
N ILE A 144 3.69 11.67 14.71
CA ILE A 144 2.81 10.51 14.48
C ILE A 144 1.32 10.85 14.62
N ASP A 145 0.98 11.67 15.62
CA ASP A 145 -0.41 12.11 15.87
C ASP A 145 -0.84 13.30 14.99
N LYS A 146 0.08 13.82 14.17
CA LYS A 146 -0.10 15.03 13.36
C LYS A 146 0.06 14.79 11.86
N LEU A 147 0.11 13.53 11.41
CA LEU A 147 0.34 13.17 10.00
C LEU A 147 -0.72 13.73 9.02
N GLY A 148 -1.88 14.14 9.53
CA GLY A 148 -2.90 14.83 8.75
C GLY A 148 -2.55 16.27 8.37
N THR A 149 -1.50 16.87 8.96
CA THR A 149 -1.06 18.25 8.68
C THR A 149 0.45 18.35 8.50
N ILE A 150 1.20 17.65 9.36
CA ILE A 150 2.65 17.50 9.27
C ILE A 150 2.99 16.38 8.29
N VAL A 151 3.93 16.65 7.39
CA VAL A 151 4.44 15.68 6.42
C VAL A 151 5.88 15.32 6.82
N PRO A 152 6.11 14.09 7.33
CA PRO A 152 7.44 13.57 7.55
C PRO A 152 8.28 13.60 6.28
N LEU A 153 9.49 14.13 6.37
CA LEU A 153 10.49 14.12 5.32
C LEU A 153 11.71 13.35 5.81
N ILE A 154 12.08 12.31 5.07
CA ILE A 154 13.17 11.40 5.44
C ILE A 154 14.18 11.35 4.29
N ARG A 155 15.47 11.52 4.61
CA ARG A 155 16.58 11.29 3.68
C ARG A 155 16.93 9.80 3.67
N THR A 156 16.98 9.21 2.49
CA THR A 156 17.17 7.76 2.32
C THR A 156 18.11 7.42 1.16
N SER A 157 18.84 6.31 1.30
CA SER A 157 19.54 5.65 0.20
C SER A 157 19.23 4.16 0.23
N ALA A 158 18.75 3.62 -0.89
CA ALA A 158 18.57 2.18 -1.03
C ALA A 158 19.90 1.43 -1.25
N VAL A 159 20.99 2.14 -1.54
CA VAL A 159 22.32 1.56 -1.76
C VAL A 159 23.07 1.45 -0.43
N THR A 160 23.16 2.56 0.32
CA THR A 160 23.87 2.58 1.61
C THR A 160 22.98 2.20 2.80
N LEU A 161 21.67 2.02 2.56
CA LEU A 161 20.63 1.82 3.58
C LEU A 161 20.50 2.97 4.60
N GLN A 162 21.13 4.11 4.34
CA GLN A 162 20.95 5.30 5.15
C GLN A 162 19.45 5.68 5.21
N GLY A 163 18.97 6.02 6.41
CA GLY A 163 17.57 6.40 6.65
C GLY A 163 16.59 5.24 6.84
N TYR A 164 17.00 3.99 6.59
CA TYR A 164 16.10 2.84 6.74
C TYR A 164 15.71 2.56 8.20
N GLU A 165 16.58 2.82 9.17
CA GLU A 165 16.22 2.69 10.59
C GLU A 165 15.05 3.60 10.96
N VAL A 166 15.13 4.87 10.54
CA VAL A 166 14.08 5.88 10.73
C VAL A 166 12.80 5.45 10.00
N LEU A 167 12.91 5.04 8.74
CA LEU A 167 11.76 4.59 7.95
C LEU A 167 11.07 3.38 8.59
N ASN A 168 11.84 2.38 9.03
CA ASN A 168 11.32 1.18 9.69
C ASN A 168 10.59 1.54 10.98
N ARG A 169 11.19 2.43 11.80
CA ARG A 169 10.56 2.86 13.04
C ARG A 169 9.28 3.66 12.77
N LEU A 170 9.28 4.51 11.74
CA LEU A 170 8.08 5.26 11.35
C LEU A 170 6.98 4.30 10.91
N LEU A 171 7.26 3.39 9.97
CA LEU A 171 6.29 2.39 9.49
C LEU A 171 5.72 1.53 10.62
N LEU A 172 6.55 1.14 11.58
CA LEU A 172 6.11 0.42 12.78
C LEU A 172 5.18 1.29 13.64
N ALA A 173 5.46 2.59 13.78
CA ALA A 173 4.67 3.51 14.58
C ALA A 173 3.36 3.97 13.92
N LEU A 174 3.23 3.87 12.58
CA LEU A 174 2.02 4.31 11.86
C LEU A 174 0.76 3.64 12.43
N PRO A 175 -0.24 4.39 12.91
CA PRO A 175 -1.47 3.77 13.40
C PRO A 175 -2.24 3.12 12.25
N GLU A 176 -2.96 2.04 12.52
CA GLU A 176 -3.99 1.61 11.59
C GLU A 176 -5.08 2.68 11.53
N ARG A 177 -5.51 3.04 10.33
CA ARG A 177 -6.62 3.99 10.17
C ARG A 177 -7.94 3.29 10.43
N GLU A 178 -8.94 4.04 10.87
CA GLU A 178 -10.27 3.51 11.14
C GLU A 178 -10.84 2.79 9.91
N LYS A 179 -11.26 1.54 10.12
CA LYS A 179 -11.88 0.72 9.09
C LYS A 179 -13.30 0.38 9.51
N SER A 180 -14.20 0.35 8.54
CA SER A 180 -15.61 0.03 8.78
C SER A 180 -15.84 -1.47 8.98
N VAL A 181 -15.27 -2.07 10.03
CA VAL A 181 -15.34 -3.53 10.30
C VAL A 181 -16.71 -4.01 10.76
N ASP A 182 -17.51 -3.15 11.38
CA ASP A 182 -18.86 -3.50 11.87
C ASP A 182 -19.95 -3.36 10.81
N LYS A 183 -19.60 -2.88 9.61
CA LYS A 183 -20.54 -2.81 8.48
C LYS A 183 -20.69 -4.16 7.77
N PRO A 184 -21.74 -4.35 6.96
CA PRO A 184 -21.84 -5.52 6.10
C PRO A 184 -20.61 -5.67 5.20
N PHE A 185 -20.18 -6.91 4.97
CA PHE A 185 -19.03 -7.21 4.14
C PHE A 185 -19.20 -6.67 2.71
N LEU A 186 -18.20 -5.94 2.23
CA LEU A 186 -18.10 -5.47 0.85
C LEU A 186 -16.64 -5.56 0.41
N MET A 187 -16.42 -6.16 -0.74
CA MET A 187 -15.12 -6.28 -1.38
C MET A 187 -15.27 -5.93 -2.85
N PHE A 188 -14.36 -5.12 -3.38
CA PHE A 188 -14.26 -4.91 -4.82
C PHE A 188 -13.33 -5.95 -5.42
N ILE A 189 -13.78 -6.57 -6.52
CA ILE A 189 -13.00 -7.58 -7.22
C ILE A 189 -12.05 -6.88 -8.19
N ASP A 190 -10.76 -7.14 -8.00
CA ASP A 190 -9.69 -6.62 -8.86
C ASP A 190 -9.35 -7.62 -9.98
N ARG A 191 -9.31 -8.92 -9.64
CA ARG A 191 -8.92 -10.00 -10.56
C ARG A 191 -9.72 -11.27 -10.28
N THR A 192 -9.99 -12.04 -11.33
CA THR A 192 -10.62 -13.36 -11.24
C THR A 192 -9.66 -14.42 -11.76
N TYR A 193 -9.72 -15.62 -11.19
CA TYR A 193 -8.85 -16.74 -11.53
C TYR A 193 -9.64 -18.04 -11.54
N ASN A 194 -9.24 -18.97 -12.41
CA ASN A 194 -9.65 -20.37 -12.34
C ASN A 194 -8.46 -21.23 -11.92
N ILE A 195 -8.47 -21.72 -10.68
CA ILE A 195 -7.35 -22.48 -10.12
C ILE A 195 -7.69 -23.96 -10.10
N THR A 196 -6.88 -24.78 -10.76
CA THR A 196 -7.05 -26.25 -10.79
C THR A 196 -7.15 -26.82 -9.38
N GLY A 197 -8.22 -27.58 -9.12
CA GLY A 197 -8.49 -28.20 -7.81
C GLY A 197 -9.18 -27.29 -6.78
N VAL A 198 -9.18 -25.97 -6.98
CA VAL A 198 -9.86 -25.00 -6.08
C VAL A 198 -11.17 -24.48 -6.72
N GLY A 199 -11.12 -24.19 -8.02
CA GLY A 199 -12.18 -23.58 -8.82
C GLY A 199 -12.02 -22.06 -8.94
N THR A 200 -13.15 -21.36 -9.04
CA THR A 200 -13.20 -19.89 -9.17
C THR A 200 -12.66 -19.21 -7.91
N VAL A 201 -11.66 -18.35 -8.10
CA VAL A 201 -11.09 -17.48 -7.06
C VAL A 201 -11.19 -16.04 -7.52
N VAL A 202 -11.68 -15.17 -6.64
CA VAL A 202 -11.68 -13.72 -6.86
C VAL A 202 -10.67 -13.08 -5.92
N SER A 203 -9.89 -12.13 -6.41
CA SER A 203 -8.95 -11.33 -5.61
C SER A 203 -9.42 -9.90 -5.57
N GLY A 204 -9.27 -9.26 -4.42
CA GLY A 204 -9.73 -7.89 -4.23
C GLY A 204 -9.39 -7.31 -2.87
N THR A 205 -9.75 -6.04 -2.69
CA THR A 205 -9.62 -5.35 -1.40
C THR A 205 -10.94 -5.29 -0.66
N ILE A 206 -10.93 -5.71 0.60
CA ILE A 206 -12.10 -5.60 1.49
C ILE A 206 -12.28 -4.13 1.85
N LYS A 207 -13.39 -3.52 1.42
CA LYS A 207 -13.70 -2.11 1.69
C LYS A 207 -14.33 -1.91 3.06
N GLN A 208 -15.17 -2.84 3.47
CA GLN A 208 -15.83 -2.81 4.78
C GLN A 208 -16.26 -4.21 5.22
N GLY A 209 -16.54 -4.33 6.51
CA GLY A 209 -16.95 -5.55 7.17
C GLY A 209 -15.82 -6.53 7.43
N ARG A 210 -16.23 -7.74 7.80
CA ARG A 210 -15.36 -8.90 8.02
C ARG A 210 -15.93 -10.13 7.33
N LEU A 211 -15.06 -11.06 6.95
CA LEU A 211 -15.43 -12.32 6.33
C LEU A 211 -14.69 -13.49 6.95
N GLN A 212 -15.43 -14.57 7.19
CA GLN A 212 -14.88 -15.86 7.61
C GLN A 212 -15.16 -16.90 6.53
N PRO A 213 -14.29 -17.92 6.36
CA PRO A 213 -14.59 -19.05 5.50
C PRO A 213 -15.93 -19.70 5.86
N GLY A 214 -16.65 -20.16 4.84
CA GLY A 214 -17.96 -20.78 4.96
C GLY A 214 -19.15 -19.81 4.98
N ARG A 215 -18.93 -18.49 4.97
CA ARG A 215 -20.03 -17.52 4.92
C ARG A 215 -20.65 -17.42 3.54
N ALA A 216 -21.97 -17.20 3.52
CA ALA A 216 -22.71 -16.89 2.31
C ALA A 216 -22.43 -15.44 1.88
N LEU A 217 -22.36 -15.23 0.57
CA LEU A 217 -22.09 -13.95 -0.06
C LEU A 217 -23.02 -13.79 -1.26
N ILE A 218 -23.09 -12.57 -1.77
CA ILE A 218 -23.61 -12.29 -3.11
C ILE A 218 -22.48 -11.70 -3.94
N ILE A 219 -22.36 -12.14 -5.19
CA ILE A 219 -21.40 -11.62 -6.17
C ILE A 219 -22.17 -10.94 -7.31
N GLY A 220 -21.63 -9.83 -7.81
CA GLY A 220 -22.20 -9.05 -8.90
C GLY A 220 -21.85 -7.56 -8.80
N PRO A 221 -22.48 -6.71 -9.63
CA PRO A 221 -23.39 -7.11 -10.71
C PRO A 221 -22.65 -7.85 -11.84
N ASP A 222 -23.32 -8.81 -12.48
CA ASP A 222 -22.88 -9.35 -13.78
C ASP A 222 -23.25 -8.40 -14.94
N ASP A 223 -22.97 -8.79 -16.18
CA ASP A 223 -23.27 -7.99 -17.39
C ASP A 223 -24.76 -7.65 -17.55
N SER A 224 -25.65 -8.40 -16.89
CA SER A 224 -27.10 -8.15 -16.85
C SER A 224 -27.54 -7.25 -15.69
N GLY A 225 -26.62 -6.84 -14.81
CA GLY A 225 -26.91 -6.12 -13.58
C GLY A 225 -27.34 -7.01 -12.41
N SER A 226 -27.30 -8.35 -12.59
CA SER A 226 -27.84 -9.30 -11.61
C SER A 226 -26.80 -9.69 -10.56
N PHE A 227 -27.28 -10.11 -9.39
CA PHE A 227 -26.46 -10.63 -8.30
C PHE A 227 -26.76 -12.11 -8.07
N ARG A 228 -25.71 -12.88 -7.74
CA ARG A 228 -25.79 -14.33 -7.50
C ARG A 228 -25.34 -14.69 -6.10
N ALA A 229 -26.08 -15.57 -5.44
CA ALA A 229 -25.66 -16.14 -4.17
C ALA A 229 -24.49 -17.12 -4.36
N VAL A 230 -23.44 -16.94 -3.56
CA VAL A 230 -22.23 -17.78 -3.54
C VAL A 230 -21.79 -18.05 -2.10
N LYS A 231 -20.80 -18.91 -1.92
CA LYS A 231 -20.19 -19.20 -0.60
C LYS A 231 -18.68 -19.01 -0.65
N ALA A 232 -18.12 -18.31 0.32
CA ALA A 232 -16.67 -18.21 0.49
C ALA A 232 -16.14 -19.55 1.03
N LYS A 233 -15.38 -20.31 0.24
CA LYS A 233 -14.78 -21.60 0.65
C LYS A 233 -13.52 -21.39 1.50
N SER A 234 -12.63 -20.53 1.02
CA SER A 234 -11.37 -20.17 1.67
C SER A 234 -11.08 -18.71 1.41
N ILE A 235 -10.28 -18.13 2.30
CA ILE A 235 -9.76 -16.78 2.19
C ILE A 235 -8.25 -16.89 2.35
N GLU A 236 -7.50 -16.30 1.43
CA GLU A 236 -6.05 -16.36 1.42
C GLU A 236 -5.46 -14.97 1.22
N MET A 237 -4.37 -14.69 1.93
CA MET A 237 -3.55 -13.50 1.75
C MET A 237 -2.12 -13.97 1.52
N HIS A 238 -1.57 -13.65 0.33
CA HIS A 238 -0.20 -13.99 -0.05
C HIS A 238 0.21 -15.45 0.24
N TYR A 239 -0.61 -16.40 -0.21
CA TYR A 239 -0.43 -17.86 -0.04
C TYR A 239 -0.57 -18.39 1.39
N TYR A 240 -1.03 -17.55 2.32
CA TYR A 240 -1.40 -17.96 3.68
C TYR A 240 -2.92 -17.96 3.83
N ARG A 241 -3.47 -19.01 4.44
CA ARG A 241 -4.92 -19.17 4.64
C ARG A 241 -5.36 -18.48 5.92
N LEU A 242 -6.31 -17.57 5.79
CA LEU A 242 -6.84 -16.79 6.90
C LEU A 242 -8.08 -17.47 7.51
N SER A 243 -8.20 -17.41 8.84
CA SER A 243 -9.41 -17.77 9.57
C SER A 243 -10.48 -16.67 9.52
N GLU A 244 -10.05 -15.42 9.38
CA GLU A 244 -10.89 -14.23 9.21
C GLU A 244 -10.13 -13.18 8.40
N ALA A 245 -10.85 -12.41 7.60
CA ALA A 245 -10.31 -11.26 6.89
C ALA A 245 -11.18 -10.03 7.12
N ASN A 246 -10.53 -8.91 7.44
CA ASN A 246 -11.17 -7.64 7.78
C ASN A 246 -10.94 -6.60 6.70
N ALA A 247 -11.74 -5.53 6.74
CA ALA A 247 -11.56 -4.35 5.91
C ALA A 247 -10.07 -3.91 5.85
N GLY A 248 -9.65 -3.44 4.67
CA GLY A 248 -8.29 -3.03 4.36
C GLY A 248 -7.38 -4.14 3.82
N LEU A 249 -7.73 -5.42 3.98
CA LEU A 249 -6.91 -6.51 3.46
C LEU A 249 -7.16 -6.76 1.97
N VAL A 250 -6.07 -7.05 1.26
CA VAL A 250 -6.10 -7.61 -0.10
C VAL A 250 -6.09 -9.14 0.02
N VAL A 251 -7.16 -9.78 -0.44
CA VAL A 251 -7.35 -11.22 -0.26
C VAL A 251 -7.82 -11.89 -1.55
N GLY A 252 -7.47 -13.17 -1.70
CA GLY A 252 -8.10 -14.11 -2.62
C GLY A 252 -9.19 -14.90 -1.90
N ILE A 253 -10.39 -14.97 -2.48
CA ILE A 253 -11.52 -15.73 -1.96
C ILE A 253 -11.88 -16.81 -2.97
N ALA A 254 -11.75 -18.08 -2.58
CA ALA A 254 -12.26 -19.19 -3.38
C ALA A 254 -13.77 -19.27 -3.22
N LEU A 255 -14.51 -19.29 -4.32
CA LEU A 255 -15.97 -19.26 -4.32
C LEU A 255 -16.57 -20.64 -4.64
N ARG A 256 -17.77 -20.88 -4.11
CA ARG A 256 -18.67 -21.98 -4.50
C ARG A 256 -19.96 -21.38 -5.04
N GLY A 257 -20.47 -21.96 -6.13
CA GLY A 257 -21.75 -21.55 -6.72
C GLY A 257 -21.64 -20.60 -7.91
N VAL A 258 -20.43 -20.36 -8.41
CA VAL A 258 -20.16 -19.54 -9.61
C VAL A 258 -18.99 -20.14 -10.39
N ARG A 259 -19.08 -20.16 -11.73
CA ARG A 259 -17.97 -20.57 -12.60
C ARG A 259 -17.09 -19.34 -12.89
N HIS A 260 -15.91 -19.55 -13.42
CA HIS A 260 -15.00 -18.43 -13.71
C HIS A 260 -15.49 -17.56 -14.88
N GLU A 261 -16.25 -18.16 -15.80
CA GLU A 261 -16.81 -17.52 -16.99
C GLU A 261 -18.10 -16.72 -16.69
N ASP A 262 -18.69 -16.92 -15.50
CA ASP A 262 -19.93 -16.26 -15.04
C ASP A 262 -19.59 -15.09 -14.10
#